data_AF-A0A2W4WG07-F1
#
_entry.id   AF-A0A2W4WG07-F1
#
_cell.length_a   1.000
_cell.length_b   1.000
_cell.length_c   1.000
_cell.angle_alpha   90.00
_cell.angle_beta   90.00
_cell.angle_gamma   90.00
#
_symmetry.space_group_name_H-M   'P 1'
#
loop_
_entity.id
_entity.type
_entity.pdbx_description
1 polymer ?
#
loop_
_entity_poly.entity_id
_entity_poly.type
_entity_poly.pdbx_seq_one_letter_code
_entity_poly.pdbx_strand_id
1 'polypeptide(L)'
;MPPANTPLYDHPLPDIEAWLMGLGGDRDPQNISEWSFSEPDWTAKLWLEVDSIVVRYVSHDSKVVQRSFKYSLSRSDLEKVIFSGP
;
A
#
# COMPACT_ATOMS: atom_id res chain seq x y z
N MET A 1 -13.52 9.54 6.10
CA MET A 1 -12.30 8.94 6.67
C MET A 1 -11.79 9.80 7.82
N PRO A 2 -11.24 9.19 8.89
CA PRO A 2 -10.51 9.91 9.93
C PRO A 2 -9.31 10.66 9.31
N PRO A 3 -8.76 11.67 10.01
CA PRO A 3 -7.69 12.50 9.47
C PRO A 3 -6.46 11.65 9.11
N ALA A 4 -5.80 11.94 8.00
CA ALA A 4 -4.67 11.16 7.47
C ALA A 4 -3.41 11.12 8.38
N ASN A 5 -3.48 11.78 9.53
CA ASN A 5 -2.43 11.87 10.55
C ASN A 5 -2.57 10.80 11.65
N THR A 6 -3.66 10.02 11.69
CA THR A 6 -3.78 8.90 12.63
C THR A 6 -3.01 7.67 12.12
N PRO A 7 -2.41 6.88 13.02
CA PRO A 7 -1.77 5.62 12.67
C PRO A 7 -2.75 4.69 11.96
N LEU A 8 -2.25 3.92 11.00
CA LEU A 8 -3.10 3.03 10.20
C LEU A 8 -3.85 1.97 11.04
N TYR A 9 -3.31 1.56 12.21
CA TYR A 9 -3.97 0.59 13.09
C TYR A 9 -5.26 1.12 13.75
N ASP A 10 -5.44 2.45 13.82
CA ASP A 10 -6.67 3.06 14.34
C ASP A 10 -7.80 3.06 13.29
N HIS A 11 -7.50 2.65 12.05
CA HIS A 11 -8.48 2.58 10.96
C HIS A 11 -9.02 1.16 10.79
N PRO A 12 -10.34 0.99 10.61
CA PRO A 12 -10.90 -0.30 10.27
C PRO A 12 -10.43 -0.73 8.88
N LEU A 13 -10.22 -2.03 8.67
CA LEU A 13 -9.74 -2.59 7.39
C LEU A 13 -10.51 -2.06 6.15
N PRO A 14 -11.86 -1.94 6.16
CA PRO A 14 -12.61 -1.36 5.05
C PRO A 14 -12.21 0.07 4.67
N ASP A 15 -11.79 0.90 5.63
CA ASP A 15 -11.32 2.27 5.34
C ASP A 15 -9.96 2.25 4.64
N ILE A 16 -9.10 1.29 5.00
CA ILE A 16 -7.80 1.07 4.35
C ILE A 16 -8.02 0.58 2.91
N GLU A 17 -8.92 -0.38 2.71
CA GLU A 17 -9.29 -0.87 1.38
C GLU A 17 -9.87 0.24 0.50
N ALA A 18 -10.81 1.03 1.03
CA ALA A 18 -11.39 2.16 0.31
C ALA A 18 -10.34 3.22 -0.05
N TRP A 19 -9.36 3.43 0.82
CA TRP A 19 -8.23 4.31 0.55
C TRP A 19 -7.34 3.78 -0.58
N LEU A 20 -6.92 2.52 -0.52
CA LEU A 20 -6.10 1.89 -1.56
C LEU A 20 -6.81 1.92 -2.92
N MET A 21 -8.12 1.66 -2.93
CA MET A 21 -8.94 1.77 -4.12
C MET A 21 -8.99 3.20 -4.67
N GLY A 22 -9.12 4.20 -3.79
CA GLY A 22 -9.10 5.62 -4.17
C GLY A 22 -7.76 6.10 -4.73
N LEU A 23 -6.66 5.40 -4.42
CA LEU A 23 -5.33 5.64 -4.97
C LEU A 23 -5.09 4.97 -6.33
N GLY A 24 -6.06 4.25 -6.88
CA GLY A 24 -5.90 3.47 -8.11
C GLY A 24 -5.35 2.06 -7.89
N GLY A 25 -5.38 1.56 -6.66
CA GLY A 25 -5.04 0.19 -6.35
C GLY A 25 -6.12 -0.77 -6.82
N ASP A 26 -5.71 -1.81 -7.55
CA ASP A 26 -6.57 -2.91 -7.98
C ASP A 26 -6.51 -4.03 -6.94
N ARG A 27 -7.65 -4.36 -6.32
CA ARG A 27 -7.72 -5.42 -5.32
C ARG A 27 -7.81 -6.78 -6.00
N ASP A 28 -6.98 -7.72 -5.57
CA ASP A 28 -7.03 -9.07 -6.10
C ASP A 28 -8.34 -9.78 -5.66
N PRO A 29 -9.09 -10.41 -6.59
CA PRO A 29 -10.35 -11.09 -6.26
C PRO A 29 -10.15 -12.41 -5.50
N GLN A 30 -8.96 -13.01 -5.56
CA GLN A 30 -8.59 -14.24 -4.86
C GLN A 30 -7.96 -13.95 -3.50
N ASN A 31 -7.33 -12.78 -3.33
CA ASN A 31 -6.70 -12.37 -2.08
C ASN A 31 -7.08 -10.93 -1.70
N ILE A 32 -8.02 -10.79 -0.75
CA ILE A 32 -8.51 -9.48 -0.28
C ILE A 32 -7.40 -8.59 0.32
N SER A 33 -6.31 -9.20 0.79
CA SER A 33 -5.18 -8.48 1.36
C SER A 33 -4.17 -8.06 0.28
N GLU A 34 -4.26 -8.56 -0.94
CA GLU A 34 -3.38 -8.23 -2.05
C GLU A 34 -3.96 -7.11 -2.92
N TRP A 35 -3.14 -6.10 -3.14
CA TRP A 35 -3.43 -4.91 -3.93
C TRP A 35 -2.32 -4.70 -4.93
N SER A 36 -2.67 -4.35 -6.16
CA SER A 36 -1.73 -4.11 -7.24
C SER A 36 -1.83 -2.67 -7.72
N PHE A 37 -0.68 -2.02 -7.88
CA PHE A 37 -0.53 -0.67 -8.40
C PHE A 37 0.35 -0.75 -9.66
N SER A 38 -0.06 -0.04 -10.70
CA SER A 38 0.69 0.01 -11.96
C SER A 38 0.92 1.46 -12.34
N GLU A 39 2.17 1.87 -12.28
CA GLU A 39 2.65 3.15 -12.78
C GLU A 39 3.41 2.93 -14.11
N PRO A 40 3.64 3.98 -14.92
CA PRO A 40 4.33 3.84 -16.20
C PRO A 40 5.74 3.24 -16.10
N ASP A 41 6.45 3.55 -15.00
CA ASP A 41 7.87 3.20 -14.82
C ASP A 41 8.09 1.99 -13.89
N TRP A 42 7.07 1.61 -13.10
CA TRP A 42 7.15 0.53 -12.12
C TRP A 42 5.77 -0.04 -11.79
N THR A 43 5.74 -1.29 -11.33
CA THR A 43 4.55 -1.90 -10.74
C THR A 43 4.81 -2.17 -9.27
N ALA A 44 3.79 -2.08 -8.43
CA ALA A 44 3.90 -2.48 -7.03
C ALA A 44 2.78 -3.42 -6.64
N LYS A 45 3.13 -4.41 -5.83
CA LYS A 45 2.18 -5.25 -5.13
C LYS A 45 2.24 -4.94 -3.64
N LEU A 46 1.09 -4.76 -3.04
CA LEU A 46 0.90 -4.41 -1.66
C LEU A 46 0.13 -5.53 -0.97
N TRP A 47 0.62 -5.98 0.19
CA TRP A 47 -0.04 -6.95 1.04
C TRP A 47 -0.32 -6.32 2.40
N LEU A 48 -1.58 -6.40 2.81
CA LEU A 48 -2.02 -6.06 4.15
C LEU A 48 -1.76 -7.25 5.08
N GLU A 49 -0.70 -7.16 5.88
CA GLU A 49 -0.37 -8.13 6.93
C GLU A 49 -1.03 -7.74 8.25
N VAL A 50 -0.81 -8.52 9.31
CA VAL A 50 -1.46 -8.32 10.62
C VAL A 50 -1.00 -7.04 11.32
N ASP A 51 0.29 -6.71 11.27
CA ASP A 51 0.87 -5.52 11.94
C ASP A 51 1.56 -4.54 10.99
N SER A 52 1.64 -4.88 9.71
CA SER A 52 2.37 -4.12 8.72
C SER A 52 1.75 -4.20 7.33
N ILE A 53 2.19 -3.30 6.45
CA ILE A 53 1.96 -3.33 5.02
C ILE A 53 3.27 -3.72 4.36
N VAL A 54 3.25 -4.77 3.56
CA VAL A 54 4.38 -5.14 2.71
C VAL A 54 4.13 -4.61 1.31
N VAL A 55 5.07 -3.87 0.75
CA VAL A 55 5.01 -3.39 -0.63
C VAL A 55 6.22 -3.90 -1.40
N ARG A 56 5.98 -4.54 -2.54
CA ARG A 56 6.98 -5.01 -3.47
C ARG A 56 6.87 -4.23 -4.77
N TYR A 57 7.87 -3.40 -5.03
CA TYR A 57 8.07 -2.71 -6.29
C TYR A 57 8.81 -3.61 -7.27
N VAL A 58 8.43 -3.54 -8.52
CA VAL A 58 9.11 -4.13 -9.67
C VAL A 58 9.32 -3.00 -10.67
N SER A 59 10.57 -2.57 -10.82
CA SER A 59 10.94 -1.57 -11.82
C SER A 59 10.88 -2.18 -13.23
N HIS A 60 10.77 -1.33 -14.25
CA HIS A 60 10.91 -1.76 -15.64
C HIS A 60 12.19 -2.59 -15.93
N ASP A 61 13.30 -2.30 -15.23
CA ASP A 61 14.58 -3.04 -15.35
C ASP A 61 14.57 -4.42 -14.65
N SER A 62 13.40 -4.95 -14.29
CA SER A 62 13.23 -6.21 -13.53
C SER A 62 13.87 -6.23 -12.13
N LYS A 63 14.28 -5.08 -11.59
CA LYS A 63 14.69 -4.98 -10.19
C LYS A 63 13.46 -5.05 -9.29
N VAL A 64 13.56 -5.91 -8.28
CA VAL A 64 12.51 -6.10 -7.28
C VAL A 64 12.99 -5.50 -5.97
N VAL A 65 12.20 -4.60 -5.40
CA VAL A 65 12.45 -3.98 -4.10
C VAL A 65 11.25 -4.25 -3.21
N GLN A 66 11.48 -4.85 -2.05
CA GLN A 66 10.43 -5.07 -1.07
C GLN A 66 10.68 -4.20 0.16
N ARG A 67 9.63 -3.51 0.62
CA ARG A 67 9.64 -2.68 1.81
C ARG A 67 8.47 -3.08 2.71
N SER A 68 8.70 -3.11 4.01
CA SER A 68 7.65 -3.32 5.00
C SER A 68 7.48 -2.07 5.85
N PHE A 69 6.23 -1.68 6.03
CA PHE A 69 5.85 -0.48 6.76
C PHE A 69 4.91 -0.87 7.88
N LYS A 70 5.24 -0.50 9.11
CA LYS A 70 4.37 -0.80 10.25
C LYS A 70 3.10 0.05 10.19
N TYR A 71 1.97 -0.50 10.65
CA TYR A 71 0.72 0.26 10.80
C TYR A 71 0.79 1.40 11.83
N SER A 72 1.89 1.50 12.58
CA SER A 72 2.16 2.65 13.45
C SER A 72 2.51 3.93 12.66
N LEU A 73 2.78 3.83 11.36
CA LEU A 73 2.98 5.00 10.50
C LEU A 73 1.64 5.66 10.16
N SER A 74 1.69 6.98 9.96
CA SER A 74 0.52 7.73 9.51
C SER A 74 0.16 7.36 8.08
N ARG A 75 -1.14 7.44 7.75
CA ARG A 75 -1.60 7.21 6.36
C ARG A 75 -0.88 8.12 5.37
N SER A 76 -0.69 9.39 5.70
CA SER A 76 0.02 10.34 4.82
C SER A 76 1.48 9.99 4.59
N ASP A 77 2.18 9.47 5.60
CA ASP A 77 3.56 9.02 5.44
C ASP A 77 3.63 7.76 4.58
N LEU A 78 2.71 6.81 4.80
CA LEU A 78 2.60 5.60 3.99
C LEU A 78 2.35 5.94 2.53
N GLU A 79 1.39 6.83 2.23
CA GLU A 79 1.11 7.28 0.86
C GLU A 79 2.37 7.86 0.21
N LYS A 80 3.02 8.83 0.87
CA LYS A 80 4.25 9.44 0.34
C LYS A 80 5.34 8.42 0.08
N VAL A 81 5.59 7.52 1.03
CA VAL A 81 6.69 6.57 0.93
C VAL A 81 6.37 5.46 -0.07
N ILE A 82 5.10 5.08 -0.21
CA ILE A 82 4.68 4.05 -1.16
C ILE A 82 4.77 4.56 -2.61
N PHE A 83 4.26 5.77 -2.86
CA PHE A 83 4.27 6.35 -4.20
C PHE A 83 5.56 7.10 -4.56
N SER A 84 6.52 7.21 -3.63
CA SER A 84 7.87 7.69 -3.98
C SER A 84 8.65 6.71 -4.87
N GLY A 85 8.16 5.48 -5.04
CA GLY A 85 8.80 4.46 -5.87
C GLY A 85 10.00 3.76 -5.21
N PRO A 86 10.64 2.82 -5.93
CA PRO A 86 11.76 2.01 -5.45
C PRO A 86 13.01 2.81 -5.07
#